data_AF-A0A953E9Z8-F1
#
_entry.id   AF-A0A953E9Z8-F1
#
_cell.length_a   1.000
_cell.length_b   1.000
_cell.length_c   1.000
_cell.angle_alpha   90.00
_cell.angle_beta   90.00
_cell.angle_gamma   90.00
#
_symmetry.space_group_name_H-M   'P 1'
#
loop_
_entity.id
_entity.type
_entity.pdbx_description
1 polymer ?
#
loop_
_entity_poly.entity_id
_entity_poly.type
_entity_poly.pdbx_seq_one_letter_code
_entity_poly.pdbx_strand_id
1 'polypeptide(L)' 'FLPARTPQPVVEALNRAAVEASTTPEYREALARLEMRPFPMRPADFAARVRADHAKWGPIIAESGFKPEES' A
#
# COMPACT_ATOMS: atom_id res chain seq x y z
N PHE A 1 0.67 -1.65 -6.60
CA PHE A 1 1.31 -2.84 -7.19
C PHE A 1 1.78 -2.52 -8.61
N LEU A 2 2.71 -3.31 -9.14
CA LEU A 2 3.16 -3.25 -10.54
C LEU A 2 3.00 -4.65 -11.15
N PRO A 3 2.98 -4.81 -12.48
CA PRO A 3 3.01 -6.12 -13.11
C PRO A 3 4.11 -7.01 -12.52
N ALA A 4 3.83 -8.31 -12.32
CA ALA A 4 4.69 -9.22 -11.56
C ALA A 4 6.14 -9.31 -12.08
N ARG A 5 6.37 -9.00 -13.35
CA ARG A 5 7.69 -9.06 -14.01
C ARG A 5 8.28 -7.67 -14.29
N THR A 6 7.78 -6.62 -13.67
CA THR A 6 8.39 -5.29 -13.79
C THR A 6 9.84 -5.33 -13.27
N PRO A 7 10.83 -4.84 -14.05
CA PRO A 7 12.22 -4.84 -13.61
C PRO A 7 12.43 -4.05 -12.32
N GLN A 8 13.26 -4.58 -11.43
CA GLN A 8 13.54 -3.98 -10.11
C GLN A 8 13.94 -2.49 -10.17
N PRO A 9 14.79 -2.03 -11.11
CA PRO A 9 15.13 -0.61 -11.20
C PRO A 9 13.94 0.31 -11.46
N VAL A 10 12.91 -0.16 -12.19
CA VAL A 10 11.68 0.59 -12.44
C VAL A 10 10.83 0.69 -11.17
N VAL A 11 10.75 -0.41 -10.41
CA VAL A 11 10.05 -0.44 -9.12
C VAL A 11 10.67 0.58 -8.15
N GLU A 12 12.00 0.61 -8.09
CA GLU A 12 12.75 1.51 -7.21
C GLU A 12 12.62 2.98 -7.64
N ALA A 13 12.71 3.25 -8.94
CA ALA A 13 12.55 4.60 -9.47
C ALA A 13 11.16 5.17 -9.16
N LEU A 14 10.10 4.37 -9.38
CA LEU A 14 8.74 4.80 -9.08
C LEU A 14 8.51 4.98 -7.57
N ASN A 15 9.02 4.06 -6.74
CA ASN A 15 8.91 4.20 -5.29
C ASN A 15 9.58 5.49 -4.80
N ARG A 16 10.79 5.79 -5.28
CA ARG A 16 11.50 7.03 -4.93
C ARG A 16 10.68 8.26 -5.31
N ALA A 17 10.17 8.32 -6.53
CA ALA A 17 9.34 9.44 -6.99
C ALA A 17 8.05 9.60 -6.15
N ALA A 18 7.40 8.50 -5.80
CA ALA A 18 6.20 8.52 -4.94
C ALA A 18 6.52 9.00 -3.52
N VAL A 19 7.65 8.56 -2.94
CA VAL A 19 8.10 9.01 -1.62
C VAL A 19 8.39 10.50 -1.65
N GLU A 20 9.13 10.98 -2.66
CA GLU A 20 9.45 12.40 -2.84
C GLU A 20 8.18 13.26 -2.95
N ALA A 21 7.24 12.87 -3.82
CA ALA A 21 5.95 13.55 -3.96
C ALA A 21 5.17 13.58 -2.63
N SER A 22 5.25 12.51 -1.83
CA SER A 22 4.59 12.44 -0.53
C SER A 22 5.17 13.39 0.53
N THR A 23 6.36 13.95 0.27
CA THR A 23 6.99 14.92 1.15
C THR A 23 6.60 16.37 0.88
N THR A 24 5.93 16.66 -0.24
CA THR A 24 5.57 18.03 -0.58
C THR A 24 4.53 18.60 0.39
N PRO A 25 4.58 19.91 0.71
CA PRO A 25 3.60 20.55 1.57
C PRO A 25 2.17 20.37 1.05
N GLU A 26 1.96 20.53 -0.25
CA GLU A 26 0.65 20.47 -0.88
C GLU A 26 0.02 19.08 -0.73
N TYR A 27 0.82 18.03 -0.91
CA TYR A 27 0.36 16.65 -0.75
C TYR A 27 0.04 16.34 0.73
N ARG A 28 0.88 16.81 1.65
CA ARG A 28 0.67 16.65 3.10
C ARG A 28 -0.59 17.36 3.57
N GLU A 29 -0.81 18.59 3.12
CA GLU A 29 -2.01 19.37 3.45
C GLU A 29 -3.28 18.72 2.88
N ALA A 30 -3.22 18.21 1.65
CA ALA A 30 -4.35 17.50 1.04
C ALA A 30 -4.77 16.27 1.85
N LEU A 31 -3.81 15.46 2.31
CA LEU A 31 -4.10 14.32 3.19
C LEU A 31 -4.55 14.76 4.58
N ALA A 32 -3.97 15.82 5.15
CA ALA A 32 -4.36 16.31 6.47
C ALA A 32 -5.83 16.76 6.52
N ARG A 33 -6.38 17.31 5.42
CA ARG A 33 -7.82 17.63 5.30
C ARG A 33 -8.73 16.41 5.38
N LEU A 34 -8.18 15.22 5.11
CA LEU A 34 -8.86 13.93 5.23
C LEU A 34 -8.52 13.23 6.57
N GLU A 35 -7.86 13.93 7.50
CA GLU A 35 -7.32 13.37 8.75
C GLU A 35 -6.30 12.23 8.51
N MET A 36 -5.68 12.22 7.33
CA MET A 36 -4.68 11.24 6.92
C MET A 36 -3.28 11.84 6.97
N ARG A 37 -2.27 10.95 6.94
CA ARG A 37 -0.86 11.32 6.81
C ARG A 37 -0.16 10.42 5.80
N PRO A 38 0.89 10.90 5.11
CA PRO A 38 1.72 10.03 4.29
C PRO A 38 2.28 8.87 5.10
N PHE A 39 2.28 7.68 4.51
CA PHE A 39 2.90 6.49 5.09
C PHE A 39 3.86 5.84 4.09
N PRO A 40 4.98 6.50 3.75
CA PRO A 40 5.95 5.97 2.81
C PRO A 40 6.65 4.73 3.39
N MET A 41 6.97 3.78 2.53
CA MET A 41 7.72 2.58 2.87
C MET A 41 8.49 2.05 1.67
N ARG A 42 9.50 1.22 1.93
CA ARG A 42 10.25 0.55 0.86
C ARG A 42 9.37 -0.50 0.19
N PRO A 43 9.61 -0.84 -1.10
CA PRO A 43 8.81 -1.83 -1.81
C PRO A 43 8.77 -3.20 -1.12
N ALA A 44 9.90 -3.63 -0.55
CA ALA A 44 9.99 -4.89 0.19
C ALA A 44 9.16 -4.88 1.48
N ASP A 45 9.12 -3.76 2.19
CA ASP A 45 8.35 -3.60 3.42
C ASP A 45 6.85 -3.58 3.11
N PHE A 46 6.43 -2.95 2.01
CA PHE A 46 5.06 -3.00 1.52
C PHE A 46 4.63 -4.44 1.20
N ALA A 47 5.46 -5.19 0.48
CA ALA A 47 5.15 -6.58 0.15
C ALA A 47 5.05 -7.45 1.43
N ALA A 48 5.91 -7.22 2.43
CA ALA A 48 5.83 -7.90 3.71
C ALA A 48 4.56 -7.54 4.49
N ARG A 49 4.18 -6.26 4.51
CA ARG A 49 2.96 -5.78 5.17
C ARG A 49 1.70 -6.43 4.60
N VAL A 50 1.60 -6.50 3.27
CA VAL A 50 0.48 -7.15 2.57
C VAL A 50 0.39 -8.64 2.93
N ARG A 51 1.52 -9.37 2.91
CA ARG A 51 1.55 -10.77 3.34
C ARG A 51 1.10 -10.95 4.79
N ALA A 52 1.53 -10.06 5.68
CA ALA A 52 1.12 -10.07 7.08
C ALA A 52 -0.38 -9.78 7.26
N ASP A 53 -0.94 -8.83 6.50
CA ASP A 53 -2.38 -8.57 6.50
C ASP A 53 -3.18 -9.78 6.02
N HIS A 54 -2.75 -10.41 4.93
CA HIS A 54 -3.40 -11.63 4.44
C HIS A 54 -3.37 -12.76 5.48
N ALA A 55 -2.21 -12.98 6.12
CA ALA A 55 -2.08 -14.01 7.14
C ALA A 55 -2.94 -13.73 8.38
N LYS A 56 -3.08 -12.46 8.78
CA LYS A 56 -3.90 -12.05 9.92
C LYS A 56 -5.39 -12.16 9.62
N TRP A 57 -5.83 -11.57 8.52
CA TRP A 57 -7.25 -11.36 8.26
C TRP A 57 -7.91 -12.51 7.50
N GLY A 58 -7.15 -13.29 6.72
CA GLY A 58 -7.68 -14.42 5.95
C GLY A 58 -8.47 -15.42 6.82
N PRO A 59 -7.91 -15.93 7.92
CA PRO A 59 -8.64 -16.83 8.83
C PRO A 59 -9.87 -16.18 9.45
N ILE A 60 -9.75 -14.93 9.92
CA ILE A 60 -10.86 -14.19 10.57
C ILE A 60 -12.04 -14.03 9.60
N ILE A 61 -11.76 -13.68 8.34
CA ILE A 61 -12.79 -13.52 7.31
C ILE A 61 -13.44 -14.87 7.03
N ALA A 62 -12.66 -15.95 6.87
CA ALA A 62 -13.19 -17.29 6.65
C ALA A 62 -14.09 -17.78 7.80
N GLU A 63 -13.70 -17.51 9.04
CA GLU A 63 -14.46 -17.88 10.25
C GLU A 63 -15.74 -17.05 10.44
N SER A 64 -15.72 -15.78 10.04
CA SER A 64 -16.88 -14.89 10.17
C SER A 64 -18.08 -15.26 9.29
N GLY A 65 -17.90 -16.16 8.33
CA GLY A 65 -18.92 -16.51 7.34
C GLY A 65 -19.19 -15.42 6.31
N PHE A 66 -18.35 -14.38 6.25
CA PHE A 66 -18.42 -13.30 5.27
C PHE A 66 -18.32 -13.87 3.85
N LYS A 67 -19.23 -13.45 2.97
CA LYS A 67 -19.20 -13.72 1.54
C LYS A 67 -19.16 -12.37 0.82
N PRO A 68 -18.19 -12.13 -0.07
CA PRO A 68 -18.20 -10.92 -0.88
C PRO A 68 -19.47 -10.90 -1.73
N GLU A 69 -20.13 -9.75 -1.80
CA GLU A 69 -21.22 -9.54 -2.76
C GLU A 69 -20.65 -9.68 -4.18
N GLU A 70 -21.31 -10.47 -5.04
CA GLU A 70 -20.90 -10.60 -6.44
C GLU A 70 -21.07 -9.24 -7.13
N SER A 71 -19.97 -8.74 -7.72
CA SER A 71 -19.93 -7.51 -8.55
C SER A 71 -19.98 -7.86 -10.03
#